data_AF-A0AAE4EG56-F1
#
_entry.id   AF-A0AAE4EG56-F1
#
_cell.length_a   1.000
_cell.length_b   1.000
_cell.length_c   1.000
_cell.angle_alpha   90.00
_cell.angle_beta   90.00
_cell.angle_gamma   90.00
#
_symmetry.space_group_name_H-M   'P 1'
#
loop_
_entity.id
_entity.type
_entity.pdbx_description
1 polymer ?
#
loop_
_entity_poly.entity_id
_entity_poly.type
_entity_poly.pdbx_seq_one_letter_code
_entity_poly.pdbx_strand_id
1 'polypeptide(L)'
;MGDPVSSIAEMIRSAFDFMSQATDLRKTRLVMEAAQENRQEEREWARSQVEAEHAHRDRAAQQLVADAREGTRLKVELKHYPIRGGHGVLRSSMTASYPDSRLRPPLVLLLPTGKQVDGVWRSLPRSIETSLMPFEQDTVLAPRLVDRAVTWPHPAFIDHDLGDLATVVVAASVLDDVFELRLGGCNLGGARVQPLHQVVAATLPDPGTWSETQLAVLERTSTNGFRRPEPSNTPGARHRLQKEWATRLAVLVVIAAVDAYHLRHRVGYDEQLGTAAARLSAGFALPVTIPEPSGPLADPVYHLLHTARRCLAAGDRAGAAAIVGRALAGRRVDELQAWHRRLLLELAATGSVVPGAVVRALSRPTASVVGPEPGRRELRENLDVDPNDWWS
;
A
#
# COMPACT_ATOMS: atom_id res chain seq x y z
N MET A 1 75.23 16.29 -100.31
CA MET A 1 75.49 15.18 -99.38
C MET A 1 75.42 15.75 -97.98
N GLY A 2 74.38 15.41 -97.22
CA GLY A 2 74.21 15.92 -95.85
C GLY A 2 75.16 15.21 -94.89
N ASP A 3 75.75 15.96 -93.97
CA ASP A 3 76.76 15.49 -93.01
C ASP A 3 76.11 14.54 -91.97
N PRO A 4 76.50 13.25 -91.94
CA PRO A 4 75.90 12.25 -91.06
C PRO A 4 76.05 12.60 -89.57
N VAL A 5 77.02 13.42 -89.19
CA VAL A 5 77.24 13.85 -87.80
C VAL A 5 76.15 14.81 -87.33
N SER A 6 75.65 15.69 -88.21
CA SER A 6 74.57 16.63 -87.87
C SER A 6 73.23 15.91 -87.68
N SER A 7 72.98 14.86 -88.48
CA SER A 7 71.77 14.05 -88.35
C SER A 7 71.71 13.25 -87.05
N ILE A 8 72.86 12.74 -86.58
CA ILE A 8 72.97 12.05 -85.28
C ILE A 8 72.79 13.02 -84.12
N ALA A 9 73.35 14.23 -84.19
CA ALA A 9 73.19 15.25 -83.15
C ALA A 9 71.74 15.75 -83.03
N GLU A 10 71.03 15.94 -84.14
CA GLU A 10 69.60 16.28 -84.15
C GLU A 10 68.74 15.15 -83.59
N MET A 11 69.08 13.89 -83.90
CA MET A 11 68.37 12.72 -83.37
C MET A 11 68.56 12.57 -81.86
N ILE A 12 69.77 12.83 -81.33
CA ILE A 12 70.05 12.80 -79.89
C ILE A 12 69.31 13.95 -79.17
N ARG A 13 69.29 15.16 -79.75
CA ARG A 13 68.57 16.30 -79.18
C ARG A 13 67.06 16.08 -79.19
N SER A 14 66.51 15.56 -80.29
CA SER A 14 65.11 15.17 -80.41
C SER A 14 64.73 14.06 -79.41
N ALA A 15 65.59 13.07 -79.20
CA ALA A 15 65.37 12.04 -78.18
C ALA A 15 65.38 12.60 -76.75
N PHE A 16 66.26 13.58 -76.46
CA PHE A 16 66.32 14.23 -75.16
C PHE A 16 65.10 15.13 -74.92
N ASP A 17 64.67 15.89 -75.92
CA ASP A 17 63.45 16.71 -75.87
C ASP A 17 62.19 15.83 -75.71
N PHE A 18 62.14 14.69 -76.40
CA PHE A 18 61.07 13.71 -76.25
C PHE A 18 61.05 13.09 -74.84
N MET A 19 62.21 12.72 -74.29
CA MET A 19 62.29 12.21 -72.91
C MET A 19 61.94 13.28 -71.88
N SER A 20 62.37 14.52 -72.08
CA SER A 20 62.01 15.66 -71.21
C SER A 20 60.50 15.89 -71.23
N GLN A 21 59.89 15.94 -72.41
CA GLN A 21 58.44 16.06 -72.58
C GLN A 21 57.68 14.87 -71.97
N ALA A 22 58.20 13.64 -72.12
CA ALA A 22 57.61 12.45 -71.51
C ALA A 22 57.70 12.50 -69.97
N THR A 23 58.80 12.99 -69.40
CA THR A 23 58.92 13.17 -67.94
C THR A 23 58.02 14.28 -67.41
N ASP A 24 57.85 15.37 -68.15
CA ASP A 24 56.95 16.46 -67.78
C ASP A 24 55.49 16.02 -67.86
N LEU A 25 55.10 15.29 -68.90
CA LEU A 25 53.77 14.68 -68.99
C LEU A 25 53.50 13.70 -67.84
N ARG A 26 54.49 12.89 -67.46
CA ARG A 26 54.36 11.95 -66.33
C ARG A 26 54.23 12.69 -64.99
N LYS A 27 55.02 13.74 -64.75
CA LYS A 27 54.90 14.59 -63.55
C LYS A 27 53.55 15.28 -63.49
N THR A 28 53.09 15.84 -64.62
CA THR A 28 51.79 16.52 -64.71
C THR A 28 50.65 15.55 -64.43
N ARG A 29 50.72 14.33 -64.96
CA ARG A 29 49.74 13.27 -64.72
C ARG A 29 49.69 12.85 -63.24
N LEU A 30 50.84 12.66 -62.60
CA LEU A 30 50.91 12.33 -61.17
C LEU A 30 50.34 13.45 -60.28
N VAL A 31 50.61 14.72 -60.62
CA VAL A 31 50.03 15.87 -59.91
C VAL A 31 48.52 15.95 -60.11
N MET A 32 48.01 15.65 -61.31
CA MET A 32 46.57 15.61 -61.58
C MET A 32 45.88 14.44 -60.87
N GLU A 33 46.50 13.25 -60.83
CA GLU A 33 46.00 12.07 -60.11
C GLU A 33 45.96 12.35 -58.60
N ALA A 34 47.04 12.87 -58.00
CA ALA A 34 47.06 13.26 -56.59
C ALA A 34 46.04 14.37 -56.28
N ALA A 35 45.84 15.34 -57.18
CA ALA A 35 44.82 16.38 -57.02
C ALA A 35 43.39 15.84 -57.17
N GLN A 36 43.18 14.73 -57.89
CA GLN A 36 41.89 14.06 -57.98
C GLN A 36 41.62 13.21 -56.74
N GLU A 37 42.61 12.47 -56.24
CA GLU A 37 42.53 11.71 -54.99
C GLU A 37 42.23 12.63 -53.80
N ASN A 38 42.97 13.73 -53.63
CA ASN A 38 42.69 14.70 -52.56
C ASN A 38 41.25 15.26 -52.63
N ARG A 39 40.74 15.53 -53.84
CA ARG A 39 39.34 16.00 -54.00
C ARG A 39 38.33 14.90 -53.70
N GLN A 40 38.66 13.63 -53.91
CA GLN A 40 37.80 12.50 -53.55
C GLN A 40 37.78 12.33 -52.03
N GLU A 41 38.94 12.34 -51.38
CA GLU A 41 39.07 12.29 -49.92
C GLU A 41 38.34 13.46 -49.25
N GLU A 42 38.50 14.69 -49.76
CA GLU A 42 37.76 15.86 -49.24
C GLU A 42 36.24 15.69 -49.37
N ARG A 43 35.76 15.10 -50.47
CA ARG A 43 34.32 14.85 -50.68
C ARG A 43 33.80 13.75 -49.76
N GLU A 44 34.56 12.68 -49.55
CA GLU A 44 34.20 11.58 -48.66
C GLU A 44 34.19 12.05 -47.20
N TRP A 45 35.20 12.83 -46.81
CA TRP A 45 35.25 13.45 -45.50
C TRP A 45 34.08 14.41 -45.28
N ALA A 46 33.76 15.26 -46.26
CA ALA A 46 32.60 16.15 -46.18
C ALA A 46 31.27 15.38 -46.08
N ARG A 47 31.12 14.27 -46.82
CA ARG A 47 29.93 13.39 -46.70
C ARG A 47 29.84 12.75 -45.32
N SER A 48 30.94 12.21 -44.80
CA SER A 48 30.99 11.60 -43.47
C SER A 48 30.67 12.61 -42.36
N GLN A 49 31.14 13.85 -42.49
CA GLN A 49 30.79 14.94 -41.56
C GLN A 49 29.29 15.25 -41.59
N VAL A 50 28.70 15.37 -42.78
CA VAL A 50 27.27 15.63 -42.95
C VAL A 50 26.42 14.48 -42.40
N GLU A 51 26.80 13.23 -42.67
CA GLU A 51 26.13 12.04 -42.13
C GLU A 51 26.22 11.97 -40.60
N ALA A 52 27.39 12.26 -40.03
CA ALA A 52 27.58 12.31 -38.59
C ALA A 52 26.73 13.41 -37.93
N GLU A 53 26.65 14.58 -38.56
CA GLU A 53 25.81 15.69 -38.10
C GLU A 53 24.32 15.35 -38.18
N HIS A 54 23.87 14.70 -39.26
CA HIS A 54 22.50 14.21 -39.39
C HIS A 54 22.19 13.15 -38.32
N ALA A 55 23.05 12.16 -38.13
CA ALA A 55 22.86 11.13 -37.11
C ALA A 55 22.82 11.73 -35.69
N HIS A 56 23.65 12.74 -35.42
CA HIS A 56 23.63 13.46 -34.15
C HIS A 56 22.30 14.22 -33.96
N ARG A 57 21.83 14.94 -34.99
CA ARG A 57 20.52 15.61 -34.97
C ARG A 57 19.36 14.65 -34.78
N ASP A 58 19.39 13.50 -35.45
CA ASP A 58 18.34 12.48 -35.34
C ASP A 58 18.29 11.88 -33.94
N ARG A 59 19.44 11.58 -33.33
CA ARG A 59 19.50 11.12 -31.93
C ARG A 59 18.98 12.18 -30.97
N ALA A 60 19.39 13.44 -31.13
CA ALA A 60 18.90 14.54 -30.31
C ALA A 60 17.38 14.72 -30.46
N ALA A 61 16.84 14.62 -31.68
CA ALA A 61 15.41 14.68 -31.93
C ALA A 61 14.66 13.50 -31.32
N GLN A 62 15.20 12.27 -31.42
CA GLN A 62 14.62 11.09 -30.78
C GLN A 62 14.59 11.21 -29.25
N GLN A 63 15.65 11.74 -28.65
CA GLN A 63 15.72 11.97 -27.21
C GLN A 63 14.69 13.02 -26.76
N LEU A 64 14.57 14.14 -27.48
CA LEU A 64 13.53 15.15 -27.21
C LEU A 64 12.11 14.58 -27.31
N VAL A 65 11.85 13.70 -28.27
CA VAL A 65 10.55 13.01 -28.40
C VAL A 65 10.32 12.04 -27.26
N ALA A 66 11.35 11.30 -26.82
CA ALA A 66 11.25 10.39 -25.69
C ALA A 66 10.95 11.16 -24.39
N ASP A 67 11.69 12.24 -24.12
CA ASP A 67 11.50 13.12 -22.97
C ASP A 67 10.10 13.77 -22.99
N ALA A 68 9.63 14.20 -24.17
CA ALA A 68 8.29 14.74 -24.32
C ALA A 68 7.19 13.69 -24.07
N ARG A 69 7.39 12.44 -24.51
CA ARG A 69 6.46 11.33 -24.26
C ARG A 69 6.41 10.97 -22.78
N GLU A 70 7.56 10.89 -22.13
CA GLU A 70 7.65 10.62 -20.70
C GLU A 70 7.01 11.74 -19.88
N GLY A 71 7.30 13.01 -20.21
CA GLY A 71 6.65 14.15 -19.59
C GLY A 71 5.13 14.17 -19.81
N THR A 72 4.65 13.73 -20.98
CA THR A 72 3.21 13.60 -21.25
C THR A 72 2.59 12.46 -20.44
N ARG A 73 3.26 11.31 -20.35
CA ARG A 73 2.82 10.17 -19.54
C ARG A 73 2.69 10.54 -18.07
N LEU A 74 3.70 11.20 -17.52
CA LEU A 74 3.70 11.66 -16.12
C LEU A 74 2.61 12.72 -15.87
N LYS A 75 2.37 13.63 -16.82
CA LYS A 75 1.24 14.58 -16.75
C LYS A 75 -0.12 13.88 -16.75
N VAL A 76 -0.29 12.86 -17.60
CA VAL A 76 -1.54 12.07 -17.65
C VAL A 76 -1.72 11.30 -16.35
N GLU A 77 -0.67 10.66 -15.84
CA GLU A 77 -0.70 9.94 -14.57
C GLU A 77 -1.07 10.87 -13.41
N LEU A 78 -0.41 12.02 -13.28
CA LEU A 78 -0.73 13.04 -12.27
C LEU A 78 -2.14 13.64 -12.44
N LYS A 79 -2.70 13.66 -13.66
CA LYS A 79 -4.08 14.10 -13.92
C LYS A 79 -5.11 13.09 -13.40
N HIS A 80 -4.76 11.81 -13.36
CA HIS A 80 -5.63 10.74 -12.87
C HIS A 80 -5.26 10.26 -11.47
N TYR A 81 -4.18 10.77 -10.89
CA TYR A 81 -3.75 10.40 -9.56
C TYR A 81 -4.80 10.78 -8.50
N PRO A 82 -5.05 9.94 -7.48
CA PRO A 82 -6.13 10.13 -6.52
C PRO A 82 -5.99 11.39 -5.66
N ILE A 83 -4.75 11.83 -5.40
CA ILE A 83 -4.43 13.03 -4.60
C ILE A 83 -3.99 14.16 -5.53
N ARG A 84 -4.60 15.34 -5.39
CA ARG A 84 -4.34 16.51 -6.25
C ARG A 84 -2.89 17.00 -6.14
N GLY A 85 -2.27 16.84 -4.97
CA GLY A 85 -0.86 17.16 -4.73
C GLY A 85 0.13 16.22 -5.43
N GLY A 86 -0.33 15.10 -5.99
CA GLY A 86 0.52 14.10 -6.64
C GLY A 86 1.06 13.04 -5.67
N HIS A 87 2.08 12.31 -6.13
CA HIS A 87 2.63 11.14 -5.45
C HIS A 87 3.30 11.52 -4.12
N GLY A 88 3.05 10.74 -3.07
CA GLY A 88 3.73 10.83 -1.78
C GLY A 88 3.25 11.97 -0.86
N VAL A 89 2.33 12.83 -1.33
CA VAL A 89 1.81 13.96 -0.55
C VAL A 89 1.00 13.47 0.65
N LEU A 90 0.16 12.45 0.47
CA LEU A 90 -0.64 11.91 1.55
C LEU A 90 0.26 11.22 2.59
N ARG A 91 1.25 10.45 2.14
CA ARG A 91 2.23 9.83 3.05
C ARG A 91 3.00 10.88 3.85
N SER A 92 3.46 11.93 3.19
CA SER A 92 4.19 13.02 3.83
C SER A 92 3.32 13.74 4.87
N SER A 93 2.05 14.00 4.53
CA SER A 93 1.08 14.57 5.48
C SER A 93 0.86 13.65 6.68
N MET A 94 0.65 12.35 6.47
CA MET A 94 0.48 11.39 7.55
C MET A 94 1.71 11.27 8.45
N THR A 95 2.92 11.32 7.87
CA THR A 95 4.18 11.26 8.62
C THR A 95 4.42 12.54 9.43
N ALA A 96 4.03 13.70 8.90
CA ALA A 96 4.10 14.96 9.62
C ALA A 96 3.11 15.01 10.80
N SER A 97 1.89 14.50 10.62
CA SER A 97 0.88 14.43 11.68
C SER A 97 1.18 13.35 12.72
N TYR A 98 1.78 12.23 12.32
CA TYR A 98 2.09 11.09 13.18
C TYR A 98 3.55 10.63 12.97
N PRO A 99 4.52 11.32 13.59
CA PRO A 99 5.94 11.01 13.43
C PRO A 99 6.33 9.63 13.97
N ASP A 100 5.70 9.19 15.06
CA ASP A 100 5.88 7.84 15.59
C ASP A 100 5.01 6.84 14.83
N SER A 101 5.65 6.00 14.01
CA SER A 101 5.02 4.91 13.27
C SER A 101 4.22 3.93 14.14
N ARG A 102 4.55 3.79 15.43
CA ARG A 102 3.86 2.87 16.36
C ARG A 102 2.53 3.42 16.86
N LEU A 103 2.40 4.74 16.90
CA LEU A 103 1.20 5.44 17.35
C LEU A 103 0.33 5.91 16.17
N ARG A 104 0.74 5.58 14.94
CA ARG A 104 0.04 5.99 13.74
C ARG A 104 -1.30 5.25 13.64
N PRO A 105 -2.44 5.96 13.66
CA PRO A 105 -3.73 5.32 13.53
C PRO A 105 -3.96 4.79 12.11
N PRO A 106 -4.87 3.82 11.91
CA PRO A 106 -5.26 3.39 10.58
C PRO A 106 -5.86 4.56 9.79
N LEU A 107 -5.40 4.73 8.57
CA LEU A 107 -5.90 5.70 7.61
C LEU A 107 -7.23 5.21 7.04
N VAL A 108 -8.27 6.02 7.09
CA VAL A 108 -9.56 5.75 6.47
C VAL A 108 -9.70 6.60 5.22
N LEU A 109 -9.61 5.96 4.05
CA LEU A 109 -9.74 6.62 2.75
C LEU A 109 -11.15 6.55 2.22
N LEU A 110 -11.80 7.71 2.09
CA LEU A 110 -13.14 7.84 1.54
C LEU A 110 -13.02 8.11 0.03
N LEU A 111 -13.53 7.17 -0.78
CA LEU A 111 -13.54 7.32 -2.22
C LEU A 111 -14.73 8.19 -2.66
N PRO A 112 -14.53 9.14 -3.59
CA PRO A 112 -15.63 9.92 -4.13
C PRO A 112 -16.55 9.03 -4.97
N THR A 113 -17.84 9.37 -4.96
CA THR A 113 -18.88 8.64 -5.66
C THR A 113 -18.83 8.89 -7.17
N GLY A 114 -18.13 8.02 -7.91
CA GLY A 114 -17.92 8.21 -9.36
C GLY A 114 -19.17 8.10 -10.24
N LYS A 115 -20.24 7.41 -9.79
CA LYS A 115 -21.44 7.09 -10.60
C LYS A 115 -22.76 7.49 -9.95
N GLN A 116 -22.80 8.56 -9.15
CA GLN A 116 -24.08 8.97 -8.56
C GLN A 116 -24.90 9.82 -9.54
N VAL A 117 -26.09 9.29 -9.85
CA VAL A 117 -27.09 9.88 -10.76
C VAL A 117 -27.69 11.16 -10.16
N ASP A 118 -27.83 11.20 -8.83
CA ASP A 118 -28.37 12.34 -8.10
C ASP A 118 -27.27 13.13 -7.35
N GLY A 119 -27.22 14.45 -7.62
CA GLY A 119 -26.25 15.38 -7.07
C GLY A 119 -26.28 15.51 -5.55
N VAL A 120 -27.40 15.16 -4.90
CA VAL A 120 -27.54 15.22 -3.43
C VAL A 120 -26.50 14.32 -2.73
N TRP A 121 -26.18 13.18 -3.35
CA TRP A 121 -25.32 12.16 -2.74
C TRP A 121 -23.83 12.41 -2.93
N ARG A 122 -23.42 13.32 -3.83
CA ARG A 122 -22.00 13.69 -4.07
C ARG A 122 -21.28 14.14 -2.80
N SER A 123 -22.02 14.67 -1.84
CA SER A 123 -21.51 15.16 -0.56
C SER A 123 -21.49 14.10 0.55
N LEU A 124 -21.92 12.86 0.28
CA LEU A 124 -21.95 11.78 1.25
C LEU A 124 -20.54 11.41 1.78
N PRO A 125 -19.50 11.23 0.94
CA PRO A 125 -18.15 10.95 1.44
C PRO A 125 -17.64 12.03 2.40
N ARG A 126 -17.88 13.31 2.09
CA ARG A 126 -17.52 14.43 2.97
C ARG A 126 -18.31 14.44 4.28
N SER A 127 -19.59 14.07 4.24
CA SER A 127 -20.40 13.93 5.46
C SER A 127 -19.88 12.79 6.36
N ILE A 128 -19.44 11.68 5.77
CA ILE A 128 -18.81 10.58 6.50
C ILE A 128 -17.48 11.04 7.12
N GLU A 129 -16.63 11.72 6.34
CA GLU A 129 -15.37 12.29 6.83
C GLU A 129 -15.60 13.21 8.03
N THR A 130 -16.56 14.13 7.91
CA THR A 130 -16.90 15.08 8.98
C THR A 130 -17.37 14.36 10.25
N SER A 131 -18.18 13.31 10.11
CA SER A 131 -18.61 12.48 11.24
C SER A 131 -17.49 11.69 11.89
N LEU A 132 -16.42 11.39 11.16
CA LEU A 132 -15.26 10.66 11.64
C LEU A 132 -14.20 11.57 12.30
N MET A 133 -14.25 12.89 12.08
CA MET A 133 -13.28 13.84 12.65
C MET A 133 -13.10 13.76 14.18
N PRO A 134 -14.15 13.55 15.01
CA PRO A 134 -13.97 13.39 16.45
C PRO A 134 -13.01 12.23 16.80
N PHE A 135 -13.05 11.13 16.04
CA PHE A 135 -12.18 9.97 16.24
C PHE A 135 -10.72 10.21 15.78
N GLU A 136 -10.50 11.21 14.93
CA GLU A 136 -9.15 11.67 14.58
C GLU A 136 -8.49 12.43 15.74
N GLN A 137 -9.27 13.23 16.47
CA GLN A 137 -8.80 13.96 17.65
C GLN A 137 -8.33 13.00 18.75
N ASP A 138 -9.05 11.89 18.91
CA ASP A 138 -8.69 10.81 19.84
C ASP A 138 -7.61 9.86 19.29
N THR A 139 -7.04 10.14 18.11
CA THR A 139 -6.01 9.32 17.45
C THR A 139 -6.45 7.85 17.25
N VAL A 140 -7.74 7.62 17.04
CA VAL A 140 -8.30 6.26 16.80
C VAL A 140 -8.15 5.87 15.32
N LEU A 141 -8.37 6.83 14.43
CA LEU A 141 -8.31 6.71 12.97
C LEU A 141 -7.91 8.04 12.33
N ALA A 142 -7.47 8.02 11.07
CA ALA A 142 -7.20 9.24 10.30
C ALA A 142 -8.09 9.27 9.04
N PRO A 143 -9.23 9.98 9.03
CA PRO A 143 -10.13 10.03 7.89
C PRO A 143 -9.61 11.01 6.83
N ARG A 144 -9.56 10.59 5.57
CA ARG A 144 -9.18 11.44 4.45
C ARG A 144 -10.06 11.19 3.24
N LEU A 145 -10.62 12.26 2.69
CA LEU A 145 -11.30 12.23 1.41
C LEU A 145 -10.29 12.27 0.25
N VAL A 146 -10.48 11.37 -0.71
CA VAL A 146 -9.69 11.36 -1.95
C VAL A 146 -10.24 12.41 -2.93
N ASP A 147 -9.35 13.19 -3.54
CA ASP A 147 -9.73 14.30 -4.42
C ASP A 147 -10.40 13.84 -5.73
N ARG A 148 -10.07 12.63 -6.19
CA ARG A 148 -10.50 12.11 -7.49
C ARG A 148 -11.02 10.69 -7.40
N ALA A 149 -11.93 10.36 -8.32
CA ALA A 149 -12.41 8.99 -8.48
C ALA A 149 -11.26 8.07 -8.86
N VAL A 150 -11.15 6.96 -8.14
CA VAL A 150 -10.08 5.99 -8.29
C VAL A 150 -10.67 4.61 -8.39
N THR A 151 -10.11 3.78 -9.28
CA THR A 151 -10.39 2.35 -9.29
C THR A 151 -9.50 1.70 -8.25
N TRP A 152 -10.11 1.07 -7.24
CA TRP A 152 -9.37 0.31 -6.23
C TRP A 152 -9.25 -1.16 -6.66
N PRO A 153 -8.08 -1.80 -6.53
CA PRO A 153 -6.79 -1.23 -6.09
C PRO A 153 -6.09 -0.37 -7.14
N HIS A 154 -5.40 0.69 -6.70
CA HIS A 154 -4.65 1.59 -7.59
C HIS A 154 -3.14 1.46 -7.36
N PRO A 155 -2.38 0.81 -8.27
CA PRO A 155 -0.97 0.44 -8.03
C PRO A 155 -0.08 1.60 -7.61
N ALA A 156 -0.04 2.68 -8.40
CA ALA A 156 0.81 3.85 -8.11
C ALA A 156 0.43 4.53 -6.77
N PHE A 157 -0.84 4.46 -6.37
CA PHE A 157 -1.27 5.08 -5.11
C PHE A 157 -0.85 4.23 -3.91
N ILE A 158 -0.94 2.91 -4.06
CA ILE A 158 -0.44 1.95 -3.07
C ILE A 158 1.06 2.11 -2.91
N ASP A 159 1.82 2.14 -4.00
CA ASP A 159 3.28 2.17 -3.95
C ASP A 159 3.81 3.51 -3.39
N HIS A 160 3.28 4.64 -3.87
CA HIS A 160 3.80 5.96 -3.51
C HIS A 160 3.25 6.51 -2.20
N ASP A 161 1.98 6.24 -1.86
CA ASP A 161 1.36 6.84 -0.68
C ASP A 161 1.03 5.83 0.42
N LEU A 162 0.50 4.65 0.09
CA LEU A 162 -0.08 3.75 1.10
C LEU A 162 0.82 2.59 1.56
N GLY A 163 2.01 2.43 0.98
CA GLY A 163 2.83 1.22 1.05
C GLY A 163 3.04 0.63 2.43
N ASP A 164 3.18 1.45 3.47
CA ASP A 164 3.34 1.09 4.88
C ASP A 164 2.17 1.54 5.78
N LEU A 165 1.17 2.19 5.21
CA LEU A 165 0.02 2.71 5.95
C LEU A 165 -1.07 1.65 6.06
N ALA A 166 -1.43 1.26 7.28
CA ALA A 166 -2.65 0.52 7.54
C ALA A 166 -3.84 1.36 7.06
N THR A 167 -4.49 0.93 5.97
CA THR A 167 -5.47 1.76 5.26
C THR A 167 -6.76 1.00 5.05
N VAL A 168 -7.87 1.54 5.54
CA VAL A 168 -9.24 1.10 5.24
C VAL A 168 -9.76 1.97 4.11
N VAL A 169 -10.11 1.37 2.98
CA VAL A 169 -10.71 2.08 1.84
C VAL A 169 -12.21 1.90 1.90
N VAL A 170 -12.94 3.01 1.83
CA VAL A 170 -14.39 3.08 1.99
C VAL A 170 -14.99 3.65 0.72
N ALA A 171 -15.87 2.87 0.08
CA ALA A 171 -16.66 3.31 -1.06
C ALA A 171 -18.15 3.20 -0.70
N ALA A 172 -18.81 4.36 -0.61
CA ALA A 172 -20.24 4.45 -0.38
C ALA A 172 -20.92 4.85 -1.68
N SER A 173 -22.05 4.23 -2.03
CA SER A 173 -22.85 4.62 -3.20
C SER A 173 -24.35 4.45 -2.94
N VAL A 174 -25.15 5.13 -3.73
CA VAL A 174 -26.60 5.00 -3.73
C VAL A 174 -27.04 4.79 -5.16
N LEU A 175 -27.75 3.70 -5.42
CA LEU A 175 -28.31 3.34 -6.71
C LEU A 175 -29.73 2.81 -6.48
N ASP A 176 -30.72 3.35 -7.19
CA ASP A 176 -32.12 2.90 -7.14
C ASP A 176 -32.67 2.72 -5.71
N ASP A 177 -32.50 3.75 -4.87
CA ASP A 177 -32.87 3.77 -3.45
C ASP A 177 -32.17 2.72 -2.57
N VAL A 178 -31.11 2.07 -3.06
CA VAL A 178 -30.26 1.17 -2.28
C VAL A 178 -28.96 1.86 -1.93
N PHE A 179 -28.68 1.98 -0.63
CA PHE A 179 -27.39 2.36 -0.10
C PHE A 179 -26.45 1.14 -0.07
N GLU A 180 -25.32 1.25 -0.75
CA GLU A 180 -24.25 0.26 -0.73
C GLU A 180 -23.01 0.84 -0.06
N LEU A 181 -22.41 0.05 0.83
CA LEU A 181 -21.12 0.34 1.43
C LEU A 181 -20.16 -0.80 1.14
N ARG A 182 -18.99 -0.45 0.62
CA ARG A 182 -17.92 -1.38 0.33
C ARG A 182 -16.67 -1.00 1.09
N LEU A 183 -16.02 -2.00 1.68
CA LEU A 183 -14.76 -1.86 2.38
C LEU A 183 -13.68 -2.67 1.70
N GLY A 184 -12.47 -2.12 1.67
CA GLY A 184 -11.25 -2.80 1.26
C GLY A 184 -10.08 -2.16 1.99
N GLY A 185 -8.87 -2.36 1.48
CA GLY A 185 -7.74 -1.73 2.13
C GLY A 185 -6.39 -2.30 1.77
N CYS A 186 -5.37 -1.83 2.46
CA CYS A 186 -4.04 -2.40 2.42
C CYS A 186 -3.39 -2.33 3.81
N ASN A 187 -2.46 -3.25 4.07
CA ASN A 187 -1.71 -3.32 5.33
C ASN A 187 -2.59 -3.46 6.61
N LEU A 188 -3.78 -4.08 6.51
CA LEU A 188 -4.70 -4.32 7.65
C LEU A 188 -4.46 -5.67 8.37
N GLY A 189 -3.30 -6.30 8.12
CA GLY A 189 -2.97 -7.67 8.49
C GLY A 189 -3.52 -8.72 7.51
N GLY A 190 -2.74 -9.77 7.24
CA GLY A 190 -3.08 -10.77 6.21
C GLY A 190 -2.54 -10.37 4.84
N ALA A 191 -3.39 -10.39 3.80
CA ALA A 191 -3.00 -9.98 2.44
C ALA A 191 -2.61 -8.49 2.38
N ARG A 192 -1.57 -8.17 1.59
CA ARG A 192 -1.05 -6.79 1.45
C ARG A 192 -2.10 -5.81 0.93
N VAL A 193 -2.98 -6.27 0.04
CA VAL A 193 -4.06 -5.48 -0.58
C VAL A 193 -5.34 -6.31 -0.57
N GLN A 194 -6.43 -5.72 -0.11
CA GLN A 194 -7.77 -6.29 -0.08
C GLN A 194 -8.67 -5.50 -1.06
N PRO A 195 -9.35 -6.18 -2.00
CA PRO A 195 -10.26 -5.51 -2.92
C PRO A 195 -11.50 -4.98 -2.16
N LEU A 196 -12.28 -4.11 -2.83
CA LEU A 196 -13.52 -3.61 -2.25
C LEU A 196 -14.57 -4.74 -2.20
N HIS A 197 -14.99 -5.10 -1.00
CA HIS A 197 -16.07 -6.04 -0.73
C HIS A 197 -17.29 -5.27 -0.25
N GLN A 198 -18.47 -5.63 -0.76
CA GLN A 198 -19.73 -5.12 -0.24
C GLN A 198 -19.98 -5.69 1.16
N VAL A 199 -20.10 -4.78 2.14
CA VAL A 199 -20.35 -5.13 3.54
C VAL A 199 -21.75 -4.72 3.98
N VAL A 200 -22.36 -3.75 3.29
CA VAL A 200 -23.75 -3.35 3.49
C VAL A 200 -24.41 -3.13 2.14
N ALA A 201 -25.62 -3.65 2.01
CA ALA A 201 -26.62 -3.17 1.07
C ALA A 201 -27.94 -3.05 1.81
N ALA A 202 -28.52 -1.86 1.80
CA ALA A 202 -29.75 -1.57 2.52
C ALA A 202 -30.60 -0.57 1.74
N THR A 203 -31.90 -0.85 1.67
CA THR A 203 -32.87 0.09 1.11
C THR A 203 -32.94 1.34 1.98
N LEU A 204 -32.88 2.51 1.33
CA LEU A 204 -33.02 3.78 2.01
C LEU A 204 -34.40 3.87 2.66
N PRO A 205 -34.48 4.21 3.96
CA PRO A 205 -35.76 4.27 4.64
C PRO A 205 -36.60 5.43 4.09
N ASP A 206 -37.91 5.21 4.06
CA ASP A 206 -38.86 6.27 3.70
C ASP A 206 -39.14 7.12 4.94
N PRO A 207 -39.22 8.46 4.87
CA PRO A 207 -39.43 9.28 6.06
C PRO A 207 -40.71 8.95 6.83
N GLY A 208 -41.74 8.44 6.14
CA GLY A 208 -42.98 7.99 6.76
C GLY A 208 -42.82 6.79 7.71
N THR A 209 -41.68 6.07 7.66
CA THR A 209 -41.41 4.94 8.56
C THR A 209 -40.73 5.35 9.87
N TRP A 210 -40.35 6.62 10.02
CA TRP A 210 -39.64 7.10 11.20
C TRP A 210 -40.61 7.66 12.23
N SER A 211 -40.53 7.16 13.46
CA SER A 211 -41.27 7.77 14.56
C SER A 211 -40.66 9.12 14.98
N GLU A 212 -41.46 10.00 15.56
CA GLU A 212 -41.01 11.27 16.13
C GLU A 212 -39.86 11.08 17.13
N THR A 213 -39.91 10.01 17.94
CA THR A 213 -38.83 9.66 18.86
C THR A 213 -37.53 9.30 18.14
N GLN A 214 -37.60 8.55 17.03
CA GLN A 214 -36.42 8.20 16.23
C GLN A 214 -35.81 9.44 15.56
N LEU A 215 -36.65 10.33 15.04
CA LEU A 215 -36.20 11.60 14.44
C LEU A 215 -35.53 12.52 15.47
N ALA A 216 -36.10 12.63 16.68
CA ALA A 216 -35.51 13.41 17.77
C ALA A 216 -34.17 12.84 18.23
N VAL A 217 -34.04 11.50 18.29
CA VAL A 217 -32.75 10.85 18.58
C VAL A 217 -31.74 11.15 17.48
N LEU A 218 -32.15 11.04 16.21
CA LEU A 218 -31.30 11.35 15.07
C LEU A 218 -30.78 12.79 15.18
N GLU A 219 -31.65 13.78 15.36
CA GLU A 219 -31.23 15.18 15.49
C GLU A 219 -30.28 15.42 16.67
N ARG A 220 -30.63 14.94 17.88
CA ARG A 220 -29.83 15.16 19.10
C ARG A 220 -28.44 14.54 19.05
N THR A 221 -28.28 13.43 18.32
CA THR A 221 -27.02 12.67 18.28
C THR A 221 -26.19 12.96 17.02
N SER A 222 -26.56 13.95 16.22
CA SER A 222 -25.81 14.29 15.01
C SER A 222 -24.51 15.00 15.35
N THR A 223 -23.39 14.41 14.90
CA THR A 223 -22.07 15.03 14.97
C THR A 223 -21.83 16.03 13.83
N ASN A 224 -22.70 16.04 12.82
CA ASN A 224 -22.59 16.91 11.65
C ASN A 224 -23.54 18.12 11.69
N GLY A 225 -24.16 18.38 12.84
CA GLY A 225 -25.13 19.46 13.00
C GLY A 225 -26.39 19.27 12.16
N PHE A 226 -26.77 18.02 11.86
CA PHE A 226 -28.04 17.73 11.21
C PHE A 226 -29.19 18.33 12.04
N ARG A 227 -30.03 19.13 11.38
CA ARG A 227 -31.29 19.62 11.93
C ARG A 227 -32.43 19.08 11.11
N ARG A 228 -33.49 18.66 11.79
CA ARG A 228 -34.67 18.13 11.13
C ARG A 228 -35.28 19.23 10.25
N PRO A 229 -35.49 18.96 8.95
CA PRO A 229 -36.20 19.89 8.08
C PRO A 229 -37.71 19.87 8.40
N GLU A 230 -38.29 21.05 8.60
CA GLU A 230 -39.74 21.26 8.71
C GLU A 230 -40.26 21.97 7.44
N PRO A 231 -41.27 21.42 6.74
CA PRO A 231 -41.93 20.13 6.97
C PRO A 231 -41.10 18.93 6.49
N SER A 232 -41.15 17.83 7.25
CA SER A 232 -40.36 16.59 7.02
C SER A 232 -40.76 15.80 5.77
N ASN A 233 -41.92 16.11 5.19
CA ASN A 233 -42.52 15.34 4.11
C ASN A 233 -42.17 15.87 2.70
N THR A 234 -41.26 16.85 2.62
CA THR A 234 -40.79 17.35 1.32
C THR A 234 -39.72 16.41 0.72
N PRO A 235 -39.59 16.30 -0.62
CA PRO A 235 -38.53 15.50 -1.24
C PRO A 235 -37.11 15.88 -0.77
N GLY A 236 -36.86 17.18 -0.58
CA GLY A 236 -35.59 17.66 -0.03
C GLY A 236 -35.37 17.26 1.43
N ALA A 237 -36.43 17.27 2.24
CA ALA A 237 -36.38 16.78 3.61
C ALA A 237 -36.09 15.28 3.68
N ARG A 238 -36.74 14.49 2.80
CA ARG A 238 -36.51 13.07 2.65
C ARG A 238 -35.05 12.75 2.38
N HIS A 239 -34.45 13.38 1.37
CA HIS A 239 -33.06 13.08 1.02
C HIS A 239 -32.07 13.49 2.12
N ARG A 240 -32.35 14.57 2.87
CA ARG A 240 -31.50 14.95 4.02
C ARG A 240 -31.54 13.89 5.12
N LEU A 241 -32.72 13.38 5.47
CA LEU A 241 -32.89 12.31 6.45
C LEU A 241 -32.20 11.01 6.01
N GLN A 242 -32.43 10.60 4.76
CA GLN A 242 -31.82 9.41 4.18
C GLN A 242 -30.28 9.52 4.13
N LYS A 243 -29.75 10.70 3.80
CA LYS A 243 -28.32 10.97 3.78
C LYS A 243 -27.71 10.93 5.18
N GLU A 244 -28.37 11.51 6.18
CA GLU A 244 -27.92 11.45 7.58
C GLU A 244 -27.90 9.99 8.07
N TRP A 245 -28.94 9.21 7.78
CA TRP A 245 -28.98 7.79 8.09
C TRP A 245 -27.84 7.00 7.43
N ALA A 246 -27.63 7.19 6.11
CA ALA A 246 -26.56 6.53 5.37
C ALA A 246 -25.17 6.91 5.89
N THR A 247 -24.98 8.19 6.27
CA THR A 247 -23.75 8.68 6.87
C THR A 247 -23.45 7.94 8.18
N ARG A 248 -24.42 7.82 9.07
CA ARG A 248 -24.25 7.12 10.35
C ARG A 248 -23.99 5.63 10.19
N LEU A 249 -24.72 4.99 9.28
CA LEU A 249 -24.50 3.58 8.98
C LEU A 249 -23.06 3.36 8.47
N ALA A 250 -22.58 4.23 7.59
CA ALA A 250 -21.20 4.17 7.12
C ALA A 250 -20.19 4.38 8.25
N VAL A 251 -20.40 5.38 9.11
CA VAL A 251 -19.53 5.66 10.27
C VAL A 251 -19.47 4.44 11.19
N LEU A 252 -20.62 3.86 11.56
CA LEU A 252 -20.66 2.66 12.41
C LEU A 252 -19.85 1.50 11.83
N VAL A 253 -19.99 1.25 10.53
CA VAL A 253 -19.26 0.18 9.84
C VAL A 253 -17.76 0.46 9.77
N VAL A 254 -17.37 1.72 9.54
CA VAL A 254 -15.96 2.13 9.54
C VAL A 254 -15.35 1.96 10.93
N ILE A 255 -16.03 2.41 11.99
CA ILE A 255 -15.57 2.23 13.37
C ILE A 255 -15.44 0.74 13.69
N ALA A 256 -16.43 -0.07 13.36
CA ALA A 256 -16.35 -1.52 13.58
C ALA A 256 -15.15 -2.17 12.85
N ALA A 257 -14.82 -1.71 11.63
CA ALA A 257 -13.66 -2.20 10.89
C ALA A 257 -12.32 -1.76 11.52
N VAL A 258 -12.25 -0.51 12.01
CA VAL A 258 -11.09 0.02 12.73
C VAL A 258 -10.91 -0.67 14.08
N ASP A 259 -12.00 -0.92 14.81
CA ASP A 259 -11.98 -1.69 16.05
C ASP A 259 -11.48 -3.11 15.80
N ALA A 260 -11.98 -3.78 14.75
CA ALA A 260 -11.49 -5.10 14.37
C ALA A 260 -9.98 -5.09 14.06
N TYR A 261 -9.48 -4.02 13.42
CA TYR A 261 -8.05 -3.82 13.21
C TYR A 261 -7.30 -3.68 14.55
N HIS A 262 -7.73 -2.80 15.45
CA HIS A 262 -7.07 -2.61 16.74
C HIS A 262 -7.11 -3.86 17.62
N LEU A 263 -8.26 -4.56 17.67
CA LEU A 263 -8.43 -5.80 18.41
C LEU A 263 -7.49 -6.90 17.90
N ARG A 264 -7.31 -7.00 16.58
CA ARG A 264 -6.36 -7.94 15.98
C ARG A 264 -4.91 -7.68 16.38
N HIS A 265 -4.55 -6.42 16.64
CA HIS A 265 -3.19 -6.04 17.03
C HIS A 265 -2.99 -5.96 18.55
N ARG A 266 -4.05 -6.18 19.33
CA ARG A 266 -3.95 -6.23 20.78
C ARG A 266 -3.34 -7.55 21.24
N VAL A 267 -2.25 -7.44 22.01
CA VAL A 267 -1.57 -8.59 22.62
C VAL A 267 -2.56 -9.37 23.49
N GLY A 268 -2.66 -10.68 23.26
CA GLY A 268 -3.56 -11.56 24.02
C GLY A 268 -5.05 -11.37 23.72
N TYR A 269 -5.44 -10.67 22.64
CA TYR A 269 -6.86 -10.56 22.27
C TYR A 269 -7.53 -11.92 22.09
N ASP A 270 -6.88 -12.86 21.41
CA ASP A 270 -7.39 -14.23 21.27
C ASP A 270 -7.53 -14.96 22.62
N GLU A 271 -6.72 -14.59 23.62
CA GLU A 271 -6.81 -15.14 24.99
C GLU A 271 -7.95 -14.50 25.77
N GLN A 272 -8.18 -13.20 25.62
CA GLN A 272 -9.32 -12.49 26.21
C GLN A 272 -10.63 -12.96 25.58
N LEU A 273 -10.65 -13.11 24.25
CA LEU A 273 -11.76 -13.64 23.48
C LEU A 273 -12.00 -15.11 23.83
N GLY A 274 -10.93 -15.91 23.95
CA GLY A 274 -11.01 -17.29 24.41
C GLY A 274 -11.48 -17.41 25.87
N THR A 275 -11.06 -16.50 26.75
CA THR A 275 -11.51 -16.44 28.15
C THR A 275 -12.97 -16.03 28.22
N ALA A 276 -13.40 -15.07 27.40
CA ALA A 276 -14.80 -14.66 27.26
C ALA A 276 -15.65 -15.80 26.69
N ALA A 277 -15.19 -16.48 25.64
CA ALA A 277 -15.86 -17.63 25.05
C ALA A 277 -15.95 -18.81 26.03
N ALA A 278 -14.90 -19.07 26.82
CA ALA A 278 -14.91 -20.09 27.87
C ALA A 278 -15.88 -19.73 29.00
N ARG A 279 -15.94 -18.46 29.41
CA ARG A 279 -16.91 -17.97 30.40
C ARG A 279 -18.35 -18.04 29.88
N LEU A 280 -18.58 -17.73 28.61
CA LEU A 280 -19.88 -17.89 27.95
C LEU A 280 -20.26 -19.38 27.85
N SER A 281 -19.33 -20.24 27.42
CA SER A 281 -19.55 -21.69 27.31
C SER A 281 -19.74 -22.38 28.67
N ALA A 282 -19.27 -21.78 29.77
CA ALA A 282 -19.56 -22.25 31.12
C ALA A 282 -21.03 -21.96 31.55
N GLY A 283 -21.71 -21.02 30.88
CA GLY A 283 -23.12 -20.70 31.12
C GLY A 283 -24.09 -21.23 30.07
N PHE A 284 -23.62 -21.69 28.92
CA PHE A 284 -24.44 -22.19 27.81
C PHE A 284 -24.06 -23.65 27.46
N ALA A 285 -25.05 -24.51 27.19
CA ALA A 285 -24.88 -25.93 26.92
C ALA A 285 -24.16 -26.28 25.59
N LEU A 286 -23.62 -25.28 24.87
CA LEU A 286 -22.95 -25.45 23.59
C LEU A 286 -21.65 -24.63 23.55
N PRO A 287 -20.53 -25.19 23.07
CA PRO A 287 -19.27 -24.47 22.96
C PRO A 287 -19.37 -23.37 21.89
N VAL A 288 -19.12 -22.12 22.30
CA VAL A 288 -19.03 -20.99 21.37
C VAL A 288 -17.72 -21.11 20.59
N THR A 289 -17.81 -21.42 19.29
CA THR A 289 -16.64 -21.50 18.41
C THR A 289 -16.48 -20.17 17.69
N ILE A 290 -15.39 -19.45 17.93
CA ILE A 290 -15.09 -18.18 17.27
C ILE A 290 -14.01 -18.44 16.21
N PRO A 291 -14.25 -18.09 14.93
CA PRO A 291 -13.26 -18.30 13.87
C PRO A 291 -12.01 -17.44 14.11
N GLU A 292 -10.82 -18.05 13.99
CA GLU A 292 -9.53 -17.39 14.23
C GLU A 292 -9.17 -16.39 13.09
N PRO A 293 -8.73 -15.16 13.40
CA PRO A 293 -8.25 -14.23 12.39
C PRO A 293 -6.85 -14.63 11.89
N SER A 294 -6.74 -15.00 10.62
CA SER A 294 -5.50 -15.42 9.97
C SER A 294 -4.60 -14.23 9.58
N GLY A 295 -3.52 -13.97 10.34
CA GLY A 295 -2.33 -13.25 9.86
C GLY A 295 -1.28 -13.04 10.95
N PRO A 296 -0.12 -12.44 10.59
CA PRO A 296 1.14 -12.59 11.32
C PRO A 296 1.07 -11.85 12.66
N LEU A 297 0.86 -12.62 13.72
CA LEU A 297 0.92 -12.15 15.09
C LEU A 297 2.37 -11.83 15.46
N ALA A 298 2.59 -10.85 16.32
CA ALA A 298 3.92 -10.39 16.75
C ALA A 298 4.79 -11.51 17.37
N ASP A 299 4.19 -12.61 17.84
CA ASP A 299 4.90 -13.80 18.30
C ASP A 299 4.12 -15.10 17.98
N PRO A 300 4.30 -15.67 16.76
CA PRO A 300 3.56 -16.85 16.34
C PRO A 300 3.73 -18.07 17.26
N VAL A 301 4.85 -18.16 17.98
CA VAL A 301 5.13 -19.28 18.90
C VAL A 301 4.24 -19.16 20.13
N TYR A 302 4.17 -17.97 20.72
CA TYR A 302 3.30 -17.69 21.86
C TYR A 302 1.86 -18.12 21.58
N HIS A 303 1.30 -17.70 20.44
CA HIS A 303 -0.07 -18.02 20.06
C HIS A 303 -0.32 -19.50 19.81
N LEU A 304 0.61 -20.20 19.15
CA LEU A 304 0.47 -21.65 18.94
C LEU A 304 0.49 -22.39 20.29
N LEU A 305 1.35 -22.01 21.22
CA LEU A 305 1.40 -22.65 22.54
C LEU A 305 0.12 -22.40 23.36
N HIS A 306 -0.44 -21.19 23.32
CA HIS A 306 -1.73 -20.92 23.96
C HIS A 306 -2.88 -21.68 23.28
N THR A 307 -2.83 -21.88 21.96
CA THR A 307 -3.81 -22.71 21.24
C THR A 307 -3.71 -24.18 21.66
N ALA A 308 -2.49 -24.71 21.81
CA ALA A 308 -2.28 -26.06 22.35
C ALA A 308 -2.85 -26.19 23.78
N ARG A 309 -2.74 -25.14 24.61
CA ARG A 309 -3.36 -25.10 25.94
C ARG A 309 -4.88 -25.22 25.88
N ARG A 310 -5.52 -24.55 24.92
CA ARG A 310 -6.98 -24.63 24.71
C ARG A 310 -7.41 -26.02 24.27
N CYS A 311 -6.71 -26.62 23.30
CA CYS A 311 -6.98 -28.00 22.87
C CYS A 311 -6.87 -28.99 24.05
N LEU A 312 -5.85 -28.84 24.90
CA LEU A 312 -5.73 -29.64 26.12
C LEU A 312 -6.89 -29.44 27.10
N ALA A 313 -7.33 -28.20 27.33
CA ALA A 313 -8.46 -27.90 28.20
C ALA A 313 -9.79 -28.48 27.67
N ALA A 314 -9.93 -28.57 26.34
CA ALA A 314 -11.07 -29.19 25.67
C ALA A 314 -10.97 -30.73 25.57
N GLY A 315 -9.89 -31.34 26.06
CA GLY A 315 -9.65 -32.79 25.99
C GLY A 315 -9.03 -33.30 24.68
N ASP A 316 -8.79 -32.42 23.71
CA ASP A 316 -8.15 -32.75 22.43
C ASP A 316 -6.61 -32.77 22.56
N ARG A 317 -6.11 -33.90 23.06
CA ARG A 317 -4.65 -34.12 23.23
C ARG A 317 -3.91 -34.24 21.90
N ALA A 318 -4.55 -34.81 20.87
CA ALA A 318 -3.93 -35.04 19.57
C ALA A 318 -3.72 -33.70 18.82
N GLY A 319 -4.74 -32.83 18.82
CA GLY A 319 -4.64 -31.49 18.28
C GLY A 319 -3.61 -30.63 19.02
N ALA A 320 -3.60 -30.69 20.36
CA ALA A 320 -2.60 -30.00 21.16
C ALA A 320 -1.16 -30.41 20.82
N ALA A 321 -0.88 -31.72 20.68
CA ALA A 321 0.45 -32.22 20.32
C ALA A 321 0.87 -31.76 18.92
N ALA A 322 -0.04 -31.78 17.94
CA ALA A 322 0.24 -31.29 16.59
C ALA A 322 0.58 -29.79 16.58
N ILE A 323 -0.13 -28.99 17.38
CA ILE A 323 0.11 -27.56 17.50
C ILE A 323 1.44 -27.25 18.19
N VAL A 324 1.79 -27.97 19.26
CA VAL A 324 3.13 -27.88 19.90
C VAL A 324 4.22 -28.23 18.89
N GLY A 325 4.02 -29.27 18.08
CA GLY A 325 4.94 -29.64 17.00
C GLY A 325 5.16 -28.49 16.00
N ARG A 326 4.09 -27.80 15.58
CA ARG A 326 4.18 -26.61 14.71
C ARG A 326 4.86 -25.43 15.40
N ALA A 327 4.61 -25.20 16.68
CA ALA A 327 5.25 -24.14 17.46
C ALA A 327 6.78 -24.31 17.54
N LEU A 328 7.25 -25.57 17.58
CA LEU A 328 8.66 -25.93 17.70
C LEU A 328 9.34 -26.23 16.36
N ALA A 329 8.60 -26.29 15.26
CA ALA A 329 9.13 -26.67 13.95
C ALA A 329 10.28 -25.74 13.53
N GLY A 330 11.47 -26.32 13.34
CA GLY A 330 12.66 -25.60 12.89
C GLY A 330 13.32 -24.68 13.94
N ARG A 331 12.92 -24.74 15.22
CA ARG A 331 13.44 -23.86 16.28
C ARG A 331 14.29 -24.63 17.30
N ARG A 332 15.37 -24.02 17.79
CA ARG A 332 16.11 -24.57 18.92
C ARG A 332 15.46 -24.14 20.24
N VAL A 333 15.43 -25.03 21.22
CA VAL A 333 14.84 -24.77 22.54
C VAL A 333 15.53 -23.61 23.26
N ASP A 334 16.82 -23.41 23.01
CA ASP A 334 17.63 -22.34 23.60
C ASP A 334 17.35 -20.95 22.99
N GLU A 335 16.68 -20.90 21.84
CA GLU A 335 16.25 -19.67 21.16
C GLU A 335 14.86 -19.21 21.62
N LEU A 336 14.19 -20.01 22.46
CA LEU A 336 12.87 -19.67 22.99
C LEU A 336 12.99 -18.65 24.12
N GLN A 337 12.15 -17.62 24.04
CA GLN A 337 11.97 -16.65 25.13
C GLN A 337 11.52 -17.34 26.43
N ALA A 338 11.85 -16.73 27.58
CA ALA A 338 11.59 -17.32 28.89
C ALA A 338 10.11 -17.69 29.11
N TRP A 339 9.18 -16.87 28.61
CA TRP A 339 7.74 -17.13 28.71
C TRP A 339 7.28 -18.32 27.84
N HIS A 340 7.83 -18.51 26.64
CA HIS A 340 7.56 -19.71 25.83
C HIS A 340 8.01 -20.98 26.54
N ARG A 341 9.19 -20.93 27.16
CA ARG A 341 9.75 -22.07 27.90
C ARG A 341 8.87 -22.43 29.09
N ARG A 342 8.40 -21.42 29.83
CA ARG A 342 7.45 -21.60 30.93
C ARG A 342 6.15 -22.25 30.46
N LEU A 343 5.53 -21.71 29.41
CA LEU A 343 4.26 -22.24 28.89
C LEU A 343 4.40 -23.67 28.36
N LEU A 344 5.51 -24.00 27.69
CA LEU A 344 5.80 -25.38 27.29
C LEU A 344 5.93 -26.32 28.49
N LEU A 345 6.55 -25.88 29.60
CA LEU A 345 6.63 -26.68 30.83
C LEU A 345 5.24 -26.87 31.46
N GLU A 346 4.39 -25.85 31.46
CA GLU A 346 3.00 -25.94 31.91
C GLU A 346 2.20 -26.94 31.05
N LEU A 347 2.35 -26.90 29.72
CA LEU A 347 1.70 -27.85 28.80
C LEU A 347 2.20 -29.28 29.00
N ALA A 348 3.50 -29.45 29.25
CA ALA A 348 4.11 -30.74 29.54
C ALA A 348 3.52 -31.37 30.82
N ALA A 349 3.35 -30.57 31.87
CA ALA A 349 2.76 -31.00 33.14
C ALA A 349 1.27 -31.38 33.02
N THR A 350 0.54 -30.72 32.12
CA THR A 350 -0.93 -30.84 32.03
C THR A 350 -1.40 -32.01 31.16
N GLY A 351 -0.63 -32.43 30.15
CA GLY A 351 -1.13 -33.38 29.16
C GLY A 351 -0.12 -34.24 28.41
N SER A 352 1.17 -34.19 28.77
CA SER A 352 2.25 -34.94 28.08
C SER A 352 2.30 -34.72 26.55
N VAL A 353 1.89 -33.55 26.07
CA VAL A 353 1.88 -33.19 24.64
C VAL A 353 3.20 -32.59 24.15
N VAL A 354 4.12 -32.32 25.07
CA VAL A 354 5.46 -31.80 24.75
C VAL A 354 6.44 -32.99 24.72
N PRO A 355 7.21 -33.19 23.64
CA PRO A 355 8.15 -34.30 23.56
C PRO A 355 9.14 -34.31 24.74
N GLY A 356 9.38 -35.46 25.35
CA GLY A 356 10.23 -35.56 26.56
C GLY A 356 11.67 -35.05 26.37
N ALA A 357 12.22 -35.12 25.16
CA ALA A 357 13.51 -34.52 24.83
C ALA A 357 13.51 -32.99 24.92
N VAL A 358 12.40 -32.35 24.53
CA VAL A 358 12.19 -30.91 24.63
C VAL A 358 12.03 -30.50 26.09
N VAL A 359 11.26 -31.26 26.89
CA VAL A 359 11.13 -31.01 28.34
C VAL A 359 12.49 -31.03 29.03
N ARG A 360 13.34 -32.03 28.75
CA ARG A 360 14.71 -32.10 29.29
C ARG A 360 15.59 -30.92 28.87
N ALA A 361 15.42 -30.40 27.66
CA ALA A 361 16.15 -29.22 27.18
C ALA A 361 15.63 -27.92 27.84
N LEU A 362 14.32 -27.81 28.08
CA LEU A 362 13.70 -26.68 28.75
C LEU A 362 14.14 -26.55 30.22
N SER A 363 14.46 -27.65 30.89
CA SER A 363 14.95 -27.67 32.27
C SER A 363 16.42 -27.24 32.42
N ARG A 364 17.16 -27.05 31.32
CA ARG A 364 18.55 -26.56 31.39
C ARG A 364 18.57 -25.03 31.57
N PRO A 365 19.43 -24.50 32.45
CA PRO A 365 19.61 -23.05 32.55
C PRO A 365 20.15 -22.53 31.21
N THR A 366 19.47 -21.55 30.61
CA THR A 366 19.95 -20.86 29.41
C THR A 366 20.49 -19.49 29.79
N ALA A 367 21.52 -19.03 29.08
CA ALA A 367 22.11 -17.69 29.22
C ALA A 367 21.31 -16.59 28.50
N SER A 368 20.05 -16.83 28.14
CA SER A 368 19.28 -15.94 27.25
C SER A 368 18.86 -14.64 27.94
N VAL A 369 19.21 -13.52 27.29
CA VAL A 369 18.84 -12.14 27.62
C VAL A 369 17.32 -12.02 27.77
N VAL A 370 16.88 -11.58 28.94
CA VAL A 370 15.45 -11.35 29.27
C VAL A 370 14.98 -10.10 28.53
N GLY A 371 14.24 -10.27 27.43
CA GLY A 371 13.35 -9.22 26.93
C GLY A 371 12.15 -9.05 27.87
N PRO A 372 11.55 -7.85 27.97
CA PRO A 372 10.35 -7.66 28.76
C PRO A 372 9.21 -8.52 28.22
N GLU A 373 8.52 -9.23 29.12
CA GLU A 373 7.33 -10.04 28.82
C GLU A 373 6.24 -9.13 28.21
N PRO A 374 5.68 -9.47 27.04
CA PRO A 374 4.63 -8.66 26.43
C PRO A 374 3.39 -8.64 27.34
N GLY A 375 3.07 -7.46 27.88
CA GLY A 375 1.87 -7.22 28.71
C GLY A 375 2.10 -6.92 30.19
N ARG A 376 3.32 -7.05 30.74
CA ARG A 376 3.55 -6.74 32.17
C ARG A 376 3.79 -5.28 32.51
N ARG A 377 4.11 -4.41 31.53
CA ARG A 377 4.42 -2.99 31.79
C ARG A 377 3.18 -2.11 31.90
N GLU A 378 2.11 -2.41 31.16
CA GLU A 378 0.91 -1.54 31.12
C GLU A 378 -0.06 -1.76 32.29
N LEU A 379 0.02 -2.88 33.01
CA LEU A 379 -0.89 -3.18 34.13
C LEU A 379 -0.43 -2.58 35.47
N ARG A 380 0.85 -2.21 35.64
CA ARG A 380 1.31 -1.62 36.91
C ARG A 380 1.25 -0.10 36.95
N GLU A 381 1.30 0.58 35.80
CA GLU A 381 1.27 2.06 35.77
C GLU A 381 -0.17 2.63 35.73
N ASN A 382 -1.20 1.80 35.53
CA ASN A 382 -2.61 2.24 35.43
C ASN A 382 -3.53 1.75 36.55
N LEU A 383 -3.02 1.12 37.62
CA LEU A 383 -3.83 0.61 38.74
C LEU A 383 -3.74 1.43 40.04
N ASP A 384 -2.98 2.54 40.05
CA ASP A 384 -2.88 3.46 41.20
C ASP A 384 -3.79 4.71 41.07
N VAL A 385 -4.77 4.70 40.16
CA VAL A 385 -5.79 5.76 40.12
C VAL A 385 -6.90 5.41 41.12
N ASP A 386 -7.03 6.23 42.17
CA ASP A 386 -8.10 6.13 43.15
C ASP A 386 -9.46 6.22 42.44
N PRO A 387 -10.36 5.21 42.56
CA PRO A 387 -11.67 5.24 41.91
C PRO A 387 -12.57 6.41 42.35
N ASN A 388 -12.18 7.21 43.34
CA ASN A 388 -12.91 8.43 43.74
C ASN A 388 -12.56 9.69 42.92
N ASP A 389 -11.53 9.70 42.07
CA ASP A 389 -11.14 10.91 41.32
C ASP A 389 -12.02 11.24 40.10
N TRP A 390 -13.07 10.44 39.83
CA TRP A 390 -13.93 10.61 38.65
C TRP A 390 -15.15 11.52 38.88
N TRP A 391 -15.35 12.03 40.10
CA TRP A 391 -16.51 12.88 40.46
C TRP A 391 -16.13 14.16 41.21
N SER A 392 -15.07 14.85 40.76
CA SER A 392 -14.74 16.22 41.19
C SER A 392 -14.78 17.19 40.02
#